data_AF-A0A9E5TAW5-F1
#
_entry.id   AF-A0A9E5TAW5-F1
#
_cell.length_a   1.000
_cell.length_b   1.000
_cell.length_c   1.000
_cell.angle_alpha   90.00
_cell.angle_beta   90.00
_cell.angle_gamma   90.00
#
_symmetry.space_group_name_H-M   'P 1'
#
loop_
_entity.id
_entity.type
_entity.pdbx_description
1 polymer ?
#
loop_
_entity_poly.entity_id
_entity_poly.type
_entity_poly.pdbx_seq_one_letter_code
_entity_poly.pdbx_strand_id
1 'polypeptide(L)'
;MKRLFSFRGGVHPPYFKELTSGKPLVAAALPRRVVIPLSQHTGKPAKPVVKAGDEVKTGQLIGESDGFISLPVHSSISGKVMDIKPWPHPLGRNVTSIIIESDGKDEWTSDLTAHEDYFRLS
;
A
#
# COMPACT_ATOMS: atom_id res chain seq x y z
N MET A 1 -32.32 -2.47 36.38
CA MET A 1 -31.57 -3.48 35.59
C MET A 1 -30.46 -2.76 34.83
N LYS A 2 -29.19 -3.15 35.05
CA LYS A 2 -28.02 -2.51 34.42
C LYS A 2 -27.80 -3.15 33.04
N ARG A 3 -27.88 -2.37 31.97
CA ARG A 3 -27.73 -2.83 30.58
C ARG A 3 -26.24 -3.09 30.31
N LEU A 4 -25.85 -4.36 30.25
CA LEU A 4 -24.49 -4.82 29.97
C LEU A 4 -24.29 -4.86 28.44
N PHE A 5 -23.46 -3.94 27.93
CA PHE A 5 -22.91 -3.81 26.57
C PHE A 5 -23.82 -3.24 25.45
N SER A 6 -23.22 -2.39 24.59
CA SER A 6 -23.88 -1.57 23.56
C SER A 6 -24.08 -2.26 22.20
N PHE A 7 -23.63 -3.51 22.03
CA PHE A 7 -23.79 -4.28 20.80
C PHE A 7 -23.99 -5.77 21.09
N ARG A 8 -24.74 -6.47 20.22
CA ARG A 8 -24.97 -7.93 20.32
C ARG A 8 -23.86 -8.68 19.58
N GLY A 9 -23.08 -9.48 20.31
CA GLY A 9 -22.06 -10.36 19.74
C GLY A 9 -20.71 -9.68 19.53
N GLY A 10 -19.63 -10.43 19.72
CA GLY A 10 -18.25 -9.97 19.56
C GLY A 10 -17.29 -10.90 20.29
N VAL A 11 -16.20 -11.25 19.63
CA VAL A 11 -15.06 -11.91 20.29
C VAL A 11 -14.07 -10.81 20.63
N HIS A 12 -13.43 -10.92 21.79
CA HIS A 12 -12.30 -10.08 22.17
C HIS A 12 -11.04 -10.94 22.11
N PRO A 13 -10.39 -11.09 20.94
CA PRO A 13 -9.20 -11.90 20.82
C PRO A 13 -8.12 -11.38 21.79
N PRO A 14 -7.33 -12.27 22.42
CA PRO A 14 -6.18 -11.85 23.21
C PRO A 14 -5.21 -11.00 22.36
N TYR A 15 -4.71 -9.90 22.93
CA TYR A 15 -3.95 -8.90 22.18
C TYR A 15 -2.46 -9.21 21.98
N PHE A 16 -1.85 -9.98 22.89
CA PHE A 16 -0.43 -10.38 22.85
C PHE A 16 0.60 -9.25 22.60
N LYS A 17 0.30 -8.02 23.02
CA LYS A 17 1.18 -6.84 22.80
C LYS A 17 2.53 -6.97 23.51
N GLU A 18 2.55 -7.70 24.61
CA GLU A 18 3.73 -8.01 25.42
C GLU A 18 4.82 -8.78 24.65
N LEU A 19 4.47 -9.48 23.56
CA LEU A 19 5.43 -10.25 22.75
C LEU A 19 6.48 -9.37 22.05
N THR A 20 6.20 -8.09 21.84
CA THR A 20 7.08 -7.16 21.11
C THR A 20 7.30 -5.82 21.78
N SER A 21 6.64 -5.53 22.91
CA SER A 21 6.65 -4.20 23.54
C SER A 21 8.02 -3.68 23.97
N GLY A 22 8.98 -4.58 24.25
CA GLY A 22 10.35 -4.23 24.63
C GLY A 22 11.41 -4.48 23.56
N LYS A 23 11.00 -4.87 22.34
CA LYS A 23 11.96 -5.17 21.26
C LYS A 23 12.39 -3.86 20.58
N PRO A 24 13.67 -3.74 20.18
CA PRO A 24 14.13 -2.59 19.41
C PRO A 24 13.42 -2.54 18.05
N LEU A 25 13.25 -1.33 17.50
CA LEU A 25 12.83 -1.15 16.12
C LEU A 25 13.95 -1.65 15.19
N VAL A 26 13.56 -2.41 14.16
CA VAL A 26 14.48 -2.93 13.14
C VAL A 26 13.91 -2.64 11.76
N ALA A 27 14.79 -2.38 10.80
CA ALA A 27 14.37 -2.22 9.41
C ALA A 27 13.83 -3.56 8.88
N ALA A 28 12.66 -3.53 8.24
CA ALA A 28 12.12 -4.69 7.57
C ALA A 28 12.93 -4.98 6.29
N ALA A 29 13.17 -6.25 6.00
CA ALA A 29 13.76 -6.64 4.73
C ALA A 29 12.79 -6.31 3.57
N LEU A 30 13.33 -5.77 2.48
CA LEU A 30 12.54 -5.47 1.30
C LEU A 30 12.00 -6.75 0.66
N PRO A 31 10.73 -6.77 0.25
CA PRO A 31 10.17 -7.91 -0.45
C PRO A 31 10.79 -8.04 -1.84
N ARG A 32 11.06 -9.27 -2.29
CA ARG A 32 11.54 -9.54 -3.66
C ARG A 32 10.53 -9.16 -4.75
N ARG A 33 9.25 -9.12 -4.40
CA ARG A 33 8.14 -8.80 -5.30
C ARG A 33 7.01 -8.17 -4.52
N VAL A 34 6.37 -7.17 -5.11
CA VAL A 34 5.11 -6.61 -4.61
C VAL A 34 4.03 -6.70 -5.68
N VAL A 35 2.78 -6.74 -5.23
CA VAL A 35 1.61 -6.58 -6.09
C VAL A 35 0.81 -5.42 -5.54
N ILE A 36 0.66 -4.37 -6.34
CA ILE A 36 0.03 -3.12 -5.93
C ILE A 36 -1.31 -2.98 -6.66
N PRO A 37 -2.45 -3.18 -5.97
CA PRO A 37 -3.76 -2.96 -6.55
C PRO A 37 -3.97 -1.50 -6.94
N LEU A 38 -4.60 -1.24 -8.08
CA LEU A 38 -5.00 0.12 -8.48
C LEU A 38 -6.32 0.57 -7.81
N SER A 39 -6.99 -0.33 -7.09
CA SER A 39 -8.21 -0.06 -6.33
C SER A 39 -7.91 -0.18 -4.83
N GLN A 40 -7.35 0.87 -4.23
CA GLN A 40 -7.01 0.94 -2.79
C GLN A 40 -7.98 1.80 -1.96
N HIS A 41 -8.94 2.44 -2.63
CA HIS A 41 -9.86 3.41 -2.02
C HIS A 41 -11.28 3.22 -2.56
N THR A 42 -12.26 3.89 -1.94
CA THR A 42 -13.69 3.81 -2.32
C THR A 42 -14.01 4.35 -3.72
N GLY A 43 -13.18 5.27 -4.21
CA GLY A 43 -13.30 5.86 -5.55
C GLY A 43 -13.07 4.91 -6.73
N LYS A 44 -13.22 5.43 -7.96
CA LYS A 44 -12.92 4.71 -9.21
C LYS A 44 -11.44 4.31 -9.23
N PRO A 45 -11.06 3.07 -9.57
CA PRO A 45 -9.66 2.64 -9.55
C PRO A 45 -8.74 3.57 -10.34
N ALA A 46 -7.52 3.77 -9.84
CA ALA A 46 -6.49 4.54 -10.53
C ALA A 46 -6.16 3.92 -11.90
N LYS A 47 -5.87 4.77 -12.88
CA LYS A 47 -5.47 4.35 -14.23
C LYS A 47 -3.95 4.17 -14.26
N PRO A 48 -3.43 3.02 -14.71
CA PRO A 48 -1.98 2.79 -14.72
C PRO A 48 -1.29 3.79 -15.66
N VAL A 49 -0.16 4.34 -15.23
CA VAL A 49 0.70 5.25 -16.02
C VAL A 49 2.06 4.65 -16.39
N VAL A 50 2.28 3.39 -15.99
CA VAL A 50 3.45 2.58 -16.36
C VAL A 50 3.00 1.35 -17.16
N LYS A 51 3.94 0.65 -17.78
CA LYS A 51 3.72 -0.61 -18.51
C LYS A 51 4.73 -1.68 -18.10
N ALA A 52 4.44 -2.93 -18.45
CA ALA A 52 5.39 -4.03 -18.26
C ALA A 52 6.72 -3.73 -18.96
N GLY A 53 7.82 -3.95 -18.26
CA GLY A 53 9.17 -3.64 -18.70
C GLY A 53 9.75 -2.35 -18.12
N ASP A 54 8.92 -1.42 -17.64
CA ASP A 54 9.39 -0.14 -17.11
C ASP A 54 10.13 -0.32 -15.78
N GLU A 55 11.15 0.49 -15.56
CA GLU A 55 11.78 0.66 -14.26
C GLU A 55 11.04 1.72 -13.44
N VAL A 56 10.90 1.47 -12.15
CA VAL A 56 10.20 2.35 -11.21
C VAL A 56 11.01 2.53 -9.93
N LYS A 57 10.85 3.69 -9.30
CA LYS A 57 11.46 4.04 -8.01
C LYS A 57 10.46 3.96 -6.87
N THR A 58 10.94 3.81 -5.64
CA THR A 58 10.10 3.90 -4.44
C THR A 58 9.45 5.28 -4.37
N GLY A 59 8.14 5.31 -4.15
CA GLY A 59 7.32 6.53 -4.14
C GLY A 59 6.98 7.09 -5.52
N GLN A 60 7.43 6.49 -6.62
CA GLN A 60 7.07 6.95 -7.98
C GLN A 60 5.58 6.72 -8.27
N LEU A 61 4.92 7.67 -8.92
CA LEU A 61 3.54 7.53 -9.39
C LEU A 61 3.44 6.41 -10.44
N ILE A 62 2.59 5.42 -10.18
CA ILE A 62 2.35 4.27 -11.09
C ILE A 62 0.89 4.13 -11.51
N GLY A 63 -0.03 4.83 -10.83
CA GLY A 63 -1.42 5.00 -11.26
C GLY A 63 -1.92 6.41 -10.99
N GLU A 64 -2.46 7.08 -12.00
CA GLU A 64 -3.08 8.40 -11.89
C GLU A 64 -4.55 8.30 -11.46
N SER A 65 -5.05 9.34 -10.78
CA SER A 65 -6.47 9.44 -10.44
C SER A 65 -7.34 9.47 -11.69
N ASP A 66 -8.39 8.66 -11.74
CA ASP A 66 -9.28 8.56 -12.91
C ASP A 66 -10.76 8.71 -12.52
N GLY A 67 -11.16 9.91 -12.11
CA GLY A 67 -12.56 10.26 -11.83
C GLY A 67 -12.72 11.28 -10.71
N PHE A 68 -13.98 11.64 -10.42
CA PHE A 68 -14.31 12.63 -9.38
C PHE A 68 -13.89 12.19 -7.97
N ILE A 69 -14.04 10.90 -7.66
CA ILE A 69 -13.51 10.29 -6.43
C ILE A 69 -12.47 9.26 -6.89
N SER A 70 -11.19 9.63 -6.79
CA SER A 70 -10.04 8.76 -7.09
C SER A 70 -8.77 9.36 -6.46
N LEU A 71 -7.80 8.52 -6.12
CA LEU A 71 -6.50 8.94 -5.60
C LEU A 71 -5.35 8.31 -6.41
N PRO A 72 -4.18 8.97 -6.45
CA PRO A 72 -2.99 8.41 -7.09
C PRO A 72 -2.46 7.19 -6.33
N VAL A 73 -1.83 6.27 -7.07
CA VAL A 73 -1.17 5.08 -6.53
C VAL A 73 0.31 5.14 -6.86
N HIS A 74 1.15 4.88 -5.87
CA HIS A 74 2.61 4.98 -5.98
C HIS A 74 3.28 3.61 -5.76
N SER A 75 4.47 3.44 -6.32
CA SER A 75 5.26 2.23 -6.08
C SER A 75 5.77 2.17 -4.65
N SER A 76 5.65 1.02 -4.01
CA SER A 76 6.16 0.81 -2.65
C SER A 76 7.63 0.39 -2.60
N ILE A 77 8.23 0.03 -3.75
CA ILE A 77 9.63 -0.38 -3.88
C ILE A 77 10.22 0.11 -5.22
N SER A 78 11.55 0.20 -5.31
CA SER A 78 12.24 0.30 -6.60
C SER A 78 12.35 -1.06 -7.27
N GLY A 79 12.36 -1.05 -8.61
CA GLY A 79 12.55 -2.25 -9.40
C GLY A 79 11.88 -2.17 -10.77
N LYS A 80 11.44 -3.31 -11.28
CA LYS A 80 10.89 -3.45 -12.63
C LYS A 80 9.44 -3.90 -12.61
N VAL A 81 8.60 -3.23 -13.39
CA VAL A 81 7.22 -3.64 -13.64
C VAL A 81 7.24 -4.92 -14.47
N MET A 82 6.78 -6.01 -13.89
CA MET A 82 6.76 -7.32 -14.54
C MET A 82 5.49 -7.52 -15.35
N ASP A 83 4.35 -7.06 -14.83
CA ASP A 83 3.04 -7.28 -15.44
C ASP A 83 1.99 -6.32 -14.86
N ILE A 84 0.92 -6.09 -15.60
CA ILE A 84 -0.26 -5.34 -15.17
C ILE A 84 -1.48 -6.18 -15.48
N LYS A 85 -2.06 -6.81 -14.46
CA LYS A 85 -3.15 -7.79 -14.65
C LYS A 85 -4.10 -7.86 -13.47
N PRO A 86 -5.28 -8.50 -13.63
CA PRO A 86 -6.15 -8.82 -12.51
C PRO A 86 -5.45 -9.70 -11.48
N TRP A 87 -5.53 -9.32 -10.19
CA TRP A 87 -4.95 -10.06 -9.06
C TRP A 87 -5.94 -10.14 -7.88
N PRO A 88 -5.91 -11.20 -7.05
CA PRO A 88 -6.77 -11.33 -5.88
C PRO A 88 -6.73 -10.12 -4.94
N HIS A 89 -7.90 -9.57 -4.63
CA HIS A 89 -8.09 -8.45 -3.72
C HIS A 89 -8.84 -8.91 -2.45
N PRO A 90 -8.57 -8.32 -1.26
CA PRO A 90 -9.27 -8.66 -0.02
C PRO A 90 -10.80 -8.54 -0.06
N LEU A 91 -11.34 -7.83 -1.05
CA LEU A 91 -12.80 -7.74 -1.30
C LEU A 91 -13.38 -8.97 -2.04
N GLY A 92 -12.60 -10.05 -2.20
CA GLY A 92 -13.08 -11.30 -2.80
C GLY A 92 -13.23 -11.27 -4.32
N ARG A 93 -12.62 -10.28 -5.01
CA ARG A 93 -12.61 -10.17 -6.47
C ARG A 93 -11.20 -9.91 -6.97
N ASN A 94 -10.95 -10.17 -8.25
CA ASN A 94 -9.71 -9.73 -8.88
C ASN A 94 -9.81 -8.27 -9.29
N VAL A 95 -8.74 -7.50 -9.10
CA VAL A 95 -8.63 -6.10 -9.53
C VAL A 95 -7.33 -5.89 -10.29
N THR A 96 -7.32 -4.97 -11.25
CA THR A 96 -6.10 -4.59 -11.98
C THR A 96 -5.04 -4.15 -10.99
N SER A 97 -3.88 -4.79 -11.05
CA SER A 97 -2.77 -4.60 -10.13
C SER A 97 -1.45 -4.58 -10.89
N ILE A 98 -0.49 -3.80 -10.39
CA ILE A 98 0.86 -3.69 -10.95
C ILE A 98 1.77 -4.61 -10.16
N ILE A 99 2.46 -5.52 -10.85
CA ILE A 99 3.41 -6.46 -10.24
C ILE A 99 4.81 -5.93 -10.46
N ILE A 100 5.56 -5.73 -9.38
CA ILE A 100 6.91 -5.15 -9.42
C ILE A 100 7.88 -6.14 -8.78
N GLU A 101 8.95 -6.48 -9.50
CA GLU A 101 10.08 -7.23 -8.97
C GLU A 101 11.15 -6.27 -8.48
N SER A 102 11.63 -6.49 -7.25
CA SER A 102 12.59 -5.60 -6.61
C SER A 102 13.97 -5.68 -7.26
N ASP A 103 14.62 -4.54 -7.42
CA ASP A 103 16.04 -4.44 -7.78
C ASP A 103 16.98 -4.53 -6.55
N GLY A 104 16.42 -4.59 -5.34
CA GLY A 104 17.16 -4.65 -4.08
C GLY A 104 17.77 -3.33 -3.61
N LYS A 105 17.47 -2.20 -4.27
CA LYS A 105 18.12 -0.91 -3.98
C LYS A 105 17.29 0.05 -3.11
N ASP A 106 15.97 -0.06 -3.18
CA ASP A 106 15.00 0.87 -2.55
C ASP A 106 15.28 2.35 -2.86
N GLU A 107 15.60 2.63 -4.13
CA GLU A 107 15.87 4.00 -4.57
C GLU A 107 14.57 4.80 -4.66
N TRP A 108 14.49 5.89 -3.89
CA TRP A 108 13.35 6.80 -3.89
C TRP A 108 13.34 7.72 -5.12
N THR A 109 12.14 8.08 -5.57
CA THR A 109 11.98 9.13 -6.59
C THR A 109 12.45 10.49 -6.06
N SER A 110 13.00 11.32 -6.96
CA SER A 110 13.40 12.70 -6.65
C SER A 110 12.24 13.66 -6.50
N ASP A 111 11.04 13.25 -6.91
CA ASP A 111 9.87 14.13 -7.01
C ASP A 111 9.13 14.29 -5.68
N LEU A 112 9.55 13.56 -4.64
CA LEU A 112 8.97 13.63 -3.30
C LEU A 112 9.90 14.38 -2.35
N THR A 113 9.33 15.35 -1.62
CA THR A 113 10.00 16.05 -0.53
C THR A 113 9.55 15.46 0.80
N ALA A 114 10.50 14.95 1.58
CA ALA A 114 10.20 14.49 2.93
C ALA A 114 9.84 15.70 3.82
N HIS A 115 8.72 15.59 4.53
CA HIS A 115 8.35 16.54 5.59
C HIS A 115 8.59 15.86 6.93
N GLU A 116 9.59 16.34 7.69
CA GLU A 116 9.92 15.76 9.01
C GLU A 116 8.81 15.99 10.05
N ASP A 117 8.06 17.08 9.90
CA ASP A 117 6.94 17.43 10.78
C ASP A 117 5.60 17.26 10.04
N TYR A 118 4.94 16.13 10.28
CA TYR A 118 3.65 15.84 9.65
C TYR A 118 2.54 16.80 10.10
N PHE A 119 2.69 17.52 11.22
CA PHE A 119 1.73 18.55 11.63
C PHE A 119 1.77 19.80 10.74
N ARG A 120 2.79 19.92 9.88
CA ARG A 120 2.97 21.04 8.94
C ARG A 120 2.69 20.66 7.48
N LEU A 121 2.12 19.48 7.24
CA LEU A 121 1.61 19.13 5.91
C LEU A 121 0.42 20.03 5.59
N SER A 122 0.58 20.89 4.58
CA SER A 122 -0.43 21.83 4.07
C SER A 122 -1.40 21.16 3.12
#